data_AF-A0A6B3C965-F1
#
_entry.id   AF-A0A6B3C965-F1
#
_cell.length_a   1.000
_cell.length_b   1.000
_cell.length_c   1.000
_cell.angle_alpha   90.00
_cell.angle_beta   90.00
_cell.angle_gamma   90.00
#
_symmetry.space_group_name_H-M   'P 1'
#
loop_
_entity.id
_entity.type
_entity.pdbx_description
1 polymer ?
#
loop_
_entity_poly.entity_id
_entity_poly.type
_entity_poly.pdbx_seq_one_letter_code
_entity_poly.pdbx_strand_id
1 'polypeptide(L)'
;MAEVREAGLLERTLGFYAWLVAGLTVALAGLVTAFVLIGHSWWQLAVAAGLGIVLTQFAFVAHEASHRQVMLTGPANDRLGRILANGVVGISHSWWMTKHTRHHANPNRIGKDPDIERDTISFLEQDAAQQSGFMGALTR
;
A
#
# COMPACT_ATOMS: atom_id res chain seq x y z
N MET A 1 -12.16 5.34 26.10
CA MET A 1 -11.89 6.51 25.23
C MET A 1 -11.20 7.65 25.96
N ALA A 2 -11.57 8.01 27.20
CA ALA A 2 -10.90 9.07 27.96
C ALA A 2 -9.41 8.75 28.24
N GLU A 3 -9.14 7.54 28.75
CA GLU A 3 -7.78 7.04 29.03
C GLU A 3 -6.85 7.07 27.80
N VAL A 4 -7.35 6.67 26.62
CA VAL A 4 -6.59 6.69 25.35
C VAL A 4 -6.23 8.12 24.92
N ARG A 5 -7.13 9.08 25.16
CA ARG A 5 -6.91 10.49 24.84
C ARG A 5 -5.93 11.14 25.83
N GLU A 6 -6.09 10.84 27.11
CA GLU A 6 -5.22 11.35 28.18
C GLU A 6 -3.79 10.84 28.02
N ALA A 7 -3.61 9.59 27.59
CA ALA A 7 -2.30 9.02 27.26
C ALA A 7 -1.68 9.58 25.96
N GLY A 8 -2.33 10.52 25.26
CA GLY A 8 -1.80 11.13 24.04
C GLY A 8 -1.74 10.19 22.82
N LEU A 9 -2.32 8.99 22.90
CA LEU A 9 -2.18 7.95 21.86
C LEU A 9 -2.90 8.28 20.54
N LEU A 10 -3.67 9.37 20.50
CA LEU A 10 -4.34 9.87 19.29
C LEU A 10 -3.60 11.06 18.64
N GLU A 11 -2.50 11.52 19.24
CA GLU A 11 -1.71 12.61 18.69
C GLU A 11 -0.98 12.19 17.41
N ARG A 12 -0.71 13.17 16.52
CA ARG A 12 -0.04 12.91 15.25
C ARG A 12 1.47 12.78 15.46
N THR A 13 2.05 11.72 14.92
CA THR A 13 3.50 11.46 14.96
C THR A 13 4.22 12.09 13.76
N LEU A 14 4.09 13.41 13.58
CA LEU A 14 4.61 14.12 12.40
C LEU A 14 6.12 13.92 12.18
N GLY A 15 6.90 13.95 13.27
CA GLY A 15 8.36 13.77 13.20
C GLY A 15 8.74 12.38 12.67
N PHE A 16 8.04 11.33 13.10
CA PHE A 16 8.24 9.97 12.58
C PHE A 16 8.00 9.92 11.07
N TYR A 17 6.87 10.45 10.60
CA TYR A 17 6.54 10.43 9.17
C TYR A 17 7.49 11.29 8.33
N ALA A 18 7.95 12.43 8.86
CA ALA A 18 8.94 13.26 8.18
C ALA A 18 10.24 12.50 7.96
N TRP A 19 10.76 11.83 9.00
CA TRP A 19 11.98 11.02 8.90
C TRP A 19 11.81 9.79 8.03
N LEU A 20 10.67 9.09 8.15
CA LEU A 20 10.36 7.93 7.32
C LEU A 20 10.32 8.31 5.83
N VAL A 21 9.54 9.34 5.47
CA VAL A 21 9.44 9.79 4.07
C VAL A 21 10.78 10.28 3.55
N ALA A 22 11.54 11.04 4.34
CA ALA A 22 12.88 11.48 3.95
C ALA A 22 13.81 10.29 3.67
N GLY A 23 13.84 9.29 4.56
CA GLY A 23 14.62 8.07 4.38
C GLY A 23 14.22 7.28 3.14
N LEU A 24 12.90 7.12 2.91
CA LEU A 24 12.37 6.46 1.72
C LEU A 24 12.71 7.22 0.42
N THR A 25 12.67 8.56 0.44
CA THR A 25 13.06 9.38 -0.72
C THR A 25 14.54 9.24 -1.03
N VAL A 26 15.41 9.25 -0.01
CA VAL A 26 16.85 9.00 -0.19
C VAL A 26 17.10 7.60 -0.72
N ALA A 27 16.42 6.59 -0.18
CA ALA A 27 16.55 5.21 -0.65
C ALA A 27 16.09 5.06 -2.11
N LEU A 28 14.95 5.66 -2.48
CA LEU A 28 14.46 5.66 -3.86
C LEU A 28 15.43 6.36 -4.80
N ALA A 29 15.94 7.54 -4.43
CA ALA A 29 16.95 8.24 -5.21
C ALA A 29 18.22 7.39 -5.39
N GLY A 30 18.69 6.75 -4.32
CA GLY A 30 19.83 5.83 -4.37
C GLY A 30 19.61 4.65 -5.31
N LEU A 31 18.42 4.04 -5.29
CA LEU A 31 18.05 2.94 -6.19
C LEU A 31 17.94 3.40 -7.66
N VAL A 32 17.40 4.59 -7.92
CA VAL A 32 17.36 5.17 -9.27
C VAL A 32 18.78 5.48 -9.76
N THR A 33 19.64 6.03 -8.91
CA THR A 33 21.06 6.23 -9.24
C THR A 33 21.76 4.91 -9.51
N ALA A 34 21.54 3.89 -8.67
CA ALA A 34 22.08 2.55 -8.88
C ALA A 34 21.59 1.95 -10.21
N PHE A 35 20.30 2.09 -10.54
CA PHE A 35 19.74 1.64 -11.81
C PHE A 35 20.49 2.25 -13.00
N VAL A 36 20.74 3.57 -12.97
CA VAL A 36 21.45 4.26 -14.05
C VAL A 36 22.92 3.83 -14.12
N LEU A 37 23.62 3.77 -12.99
CA LEU A 37 25.07 3.49 -12.95
C LEU A 37 25.41 2.01 -13.22
N ILE A 38 24.56 1.07 -12.78
CA ILE A 38 24.75 -0.37 -13.02
C ILE A 38 24.52 -0.70 -14.50
N GLY A 39 23.59 -0.01 -15.17
CA GLY A 39 23.31 -0.22 -16.59
C GLY A 39 22.85 -1.64 -16.91
N HIS A 40 23.14 -2.14 -18.11
CA HIS A 40 22.67 -3.45 -18.56
C HIS A 40 23.44 -4.60 -17.87
N SER A 41 22.89 -5.10 -16.76
CA SER A 41 23.48 -6.15 -15.95
C SER A 41 22.41 -6.94 -15.17
N TRP A 42 22.71 -8.20 -14.85
CA TRP A 42 21.87 -9.03 -13.96
C TRP A 42 21.69 -8.43 -12.57
N TRP A 43 22.60 -7.56 -12.13
CA TRP A 43 22.45 -6.83 -10.86
C TRP A 43 21.23 -5.90 -10.81
N GLN A 44 20.62 -5.59 -11.95
CA GLN A 44 19.34 -4.88 -11.99
C GLN A 44 18.21 -5.65 -11.30
N LEU A 45 18.29 -6.98 -11.17
CA LEU A 45 17.33 -7.75 -10.39
C LEU A 45 17.39 -7.38 -8.90
N ALA A 46 18.58 -7.11 -8.35
CA ALA A 46 18.73 -6.67 -6.97
C ALA A 46 18.17 -5.25 -6.78
N VAL A 47 18.39 -4.36 -7.76
CA VAL A 47 17.79 -3.01 -7.76
C VAL A 47 16.27 -3.10 -7.82
N ALA A 48 15.71 -3.97 -8.66
CA ALA A 48 14.28 -4.20 -8.76
C ALA A 48 13.69 -4.71 -7.43
N ALA A 49 14.36 -5.64 -6.75
CA ALA A 49 13.94 -6.10 -5.42
C ALA A 49 13.94 -4.96 -4.39
N GLY A 50 14.99 -4.13 -4.38
CA GLY A 50 15.06 -2.94 -3.54
C GLY A 50 13.94 -1.93 -3.83
N LEU A 51 13.67 -1.67 -5.10
CA LEU A 51 12.56 -0.81 -5.54
C LEU A 51 11.22 -1.36 -5.07
N GLY A 52 11.01 -2.67 -5.16
CA GLY A 52 9.81 -3.34 -4.63
C GLY A 52 9.59 -3.02 -3.16
N ILE A 53 10.62 -3.19 -2.32
CA ILE A 53 10.55 -2.87 -0.89
C ILE A 53 10.24 -1.39 -0.66
N VAL A 54 11.00 -0.49 -1.27
CA VAL A 54 10.87 0.96 -1.04
C VAL A 54 9.52 1.50 -1.53
N LEU A 55 9.05 1.05 -2.69
CA LEU A 55 7.74 1.46 -3.22
C LEU A 55 6.59 0.90 -2.38
N THR A 56 6.70 -0.31 -1.84
CA THR A 56 5.71 -0.83 -0.87
C THR A 56 5.66 0.02 0.40
N GLN A 57 6.80 0.50 0.91
CA GLN A 57 6.81 1.41 2.05
C GLN A 57 6.14 2.76 1.73
N PHE A 58 6.39 3.33 0.54
CA PHE A 58 5.63 4.49 0.09
C PHE A 58 4.12 4.22 -0.03
N ALA A 59 3.73 3.02 -0.45
CA ALA A 59 2.32 2.60 -0.51
C ALA A 59 1.69 2.53 0.89
N PHE A 60 2.41 2.07 1.92
CA PHE A 60 1.92 2.12 3.30
C PHE A 60 1.73 3.56 3.81
N VAL A 61 2.66 4.48 3.53
CA VAL A 61 2.47 5.89 3.89
C VAL A 61 1.27 6.50 3.15
N ALA A 62 1.07 6.16 1.87
CA ALA A 62 -0.09 6.59 1.10
C ALA A 62 -1.42 6.04 1.67
N HIS A 63 -1.41 4.78 2.13
CA HIS A 63 -2.53 4.13 2.82
C HIS A 63 -2.88 4.86 4.11
N GLU A 64 -1.91 5.11 4.99
CA GLU A 64 -2.12 5.77 6.28
C GLU A 64 -2.56 7.23 6.11
N ALA A 65 -2.00 7.92 5.11
CA ALA A 65 -2.48 9.25 4.72
C ALA A 65 -3.95 9.18 4.28
N SER A 66 -4.33 8.14 3.55
CA SER A 66 -5.72 7.97 3.09
C SER A 66 -6.69 7.60 4.22
N HIS A 67 -6.20 7.05 5.32
CA HIS A 67 -6.94 6.95 6.61
C HIS A 67 -6.87 8.23 7.45
N ARG A 68 -6.29 9.30 6.91
CA ARG A 68 -6.10 10.60 7.57
C ARG A 68 -5.26 10.50 8.85
N GLN A 69 -4.25 9.64 8.87
CA GLN A 69 -3.41 9.43 10.04
C GLN A 69 -2.11 10.23 10.06
N VAL A 70 -1.61 10.62 8.89
CA VAL A 70 -0.26 11.20 8.74
C VAL A 70 -0.23 12.69 9.07
N MET A 71 -1.01 13.50 8.34
CA MET A 71 -1.01 14.95 8.46
C MET A 71 -2.06 15.46 9.46
N LEU A 72 -1.93 16.72 9.88
CA LEU A 72 -2.86 17.36 10.83
C LEU A 72 -4.28 17.47 10.29
N THR A 73 -4.46 17.69 8.98
CA THR A 73 -5.77 17.96 8.38
C THR A 73 -6.14 16.91 7.33
N GLY A 74 -7.44 16.68 7.15
CA GLY A 74 -7.97 15.80 6.10
C GLY A 74 -7.48 16.19 4.69
N PRO A 75 -7.63 17.46 4.26
CA PRO A 75 -7.17 17.87 2.93
C PRO A 75 -5.66 17.70 2.68
N ALA A 76 -4.83 17.90 3.72
CA ALA A 76 -3.39 17.67 3.60
C ALA A 76 -3.08 16.18 3.40
N ASN A 77 -3.75 15.32 4.15
CA ASN A 77 -3.68 13.87 3.99
C ASN A 77 -4.16 13.42 2.60
N ASP A 78 -5.29 13.94 2.12
CA ASP A 78 -5.84 13.61 0.79
C ASP A 78 -4.87 14.04 -0.33
N ARG A 79 -4.14 15.15 -0.16
CA ARG A 79 -3.12 15.58 -1.12
C ARG A 79 -1.89 14.67 -1.08
N LEU A 80 -1.40 14.35 0.11
CA LEU A 80 -0.27 13.44 0.30
C LEU A 80 -0.56 12.05 -0.29
N GLY A 81 -1.72 11.48 0.04
CA GLY A 81 -2.16 10.19 -0.48
C GLY A 81 -2.21 10.16 -2.01
N ARG A 82 -2.74 11.22 -2.66
CA ARG A 82 -2.75 11.34 -4.13
C ARG A 82 -1.37 11.44 -4.75
N ILE A 83 -0.47 12.23 -4.15
CA ILE A 83 0.91 12.38 -4.63
C ILE A 83 1.64 11.02 -4.57
N LEU A 84 1.57 10.35 -3.42
CA LEU A 84 2.27 9.09 -3.22
C LEU A 84 1.66 7.95 -4.03
N ALA A 85 0.34 7.75 -3.98
CA ALA A 85 -0.32 6.66 -4.69
C ALA A 85 -0.20 6.83 -6.21
N ASN A 86 -0.60 7.97 -6.76
CA ASN A 86 -0.61 8.16 -8.22
C ASN A 86 0.80 8.41 -8.77
N GLY A 87 1.58 9.27 -8.11
CA GLY A 87 2.83 9.79 -8.65
C GLY A 87 4.07 8.94 -8.32
N VAL A 88 4.12 8.33 -7.13
CA VAL A 88 5.29 7.56 -6.69
C VAL A 88 5.07 6.06 -6.91
N VAL A 89 3.92 5.53 -6.46
CA VAL A 89 3.64 4.08 -6.50
C VAL A 89 3.02 3.65 -7.82
N GLY A 90 2.24 4.52 -8.48
CA GLY A 90 1.58 4.24 -9.75
C GLY A 90 0.21 3.55 -9.62
N ILE A 91 -0.47 3.70 -8.48
CA ILE A 91 -1.81 3.18 -8.23
C ILE A 91 -2.82 4.33 -8.20
N SER A 92 -3.98 4.15 -8.84
CA SER A 92 -5.08 5.12 -8.77
C SER A 92 -5.63 5.25 -7.35
N HIS A 93 -5.38 6.41 -6.73
CA HIS A 93 -5.87 6.77 -5.40
C HIS A 93 -7.39 6.64 -5.29
N SER A 94 -8.14 7.11 -6.29
CA SER A 94 -9.61 7.06 -6.28
C SER A 94 -10.17 5.65 -6.38
N TRP A 95 -9.55 4.80 -7.22
CA TRP A 95 -9.92 3.38 -7.32
C TRP A 95 -9.66 2.68 -5.98
N TRP A 96 -8.47 2.88 -5.41
CA TRP A 96 -8.08 2.29 -4.14
C TRP A 96 -9.02 2.75 -3.02
N MET A 97 -9.29 4.05 -2.88
CA MET A 97 -10.22 4.58 -1.89
C MET A 97 -11.61 3.96 -2.00
N THR A 98 -12.13 3.81 -3.22
CA THR A 98 -13.45 3.20 -3.46
C THR A 98 -13.48 1.74 -2.99
N LYS A 99 -12.48 0.94 -3.40
CA LYS A 99 -12.37 -0.48 -3.01
C LYS A 99 -12.15 -0.63 -1.50
N HIS A 100 -11.15 0.06 -0.97
CA HIS A 100 -10.67 -0.03 0.41
C HIS A 100 -11.71 0.43 1.42
N THR A 101 -12.47 1.48 1.11
CA THR A 101 -13.58 1.96 1.97
C THR A 101 -14.69 0.91 2.06
N ARG A 102 -15.03 0.23 0.95
CA ARG A 102 -16.03 -0.84 0.96
C ARG A 102 -15.58 -2.03 1.80
N HIS A 103 -14.31 -2.43 1.66
CA HIS A 103 -13.70 -3.48 2.46
C HIS A 103 -13.82 -3.16 3.96
N HIS A 104 -13.32 -1.99 4.40
CA HIS A 104 -13.38 -1.63 5.83
C HIS A 104 -14.80 -1.44 6.37
N ALA A 105 -15.77 -1.08 5.54
CA ALA A 105 -17.16 -0.98 5.96
C ALA A 105 -17.85 -2.35 6.13
N ASN A 106 -17.41 -3.38 5.39
CA ASN A 106 -18.01 -4.71 5.40
C ASN A 106 -16.96 -5.83 5.30
N PRO A 107 -15.95 -5.87 6.19
CA PRO A 107 -14.80 -6.77 6.00
C PRO A 107 -15.24 -8.23 6.06
N ASN A 108 -14.67 -9.05 5.17
CA ASN A 108 -14.93 -10.50 5.06
C ASN A 108 -16.42 -10.85 4.88
N ARG A 109 -17.22 -9.93 4.31
CA ARG A 109 -18.64 -10.17 4.08
C ARG A 109 -18.91 -10.45 2.61
N ILE A 110 -19.34 -11.69 2.33
CA ILE A 110 -19.69 -12.17 0.99
C ILE A 110 -20.68 -11.22 0.32
N GLY A 111 -20.40 -10.86 -0.93
CA GLY A 111 -21.22 -9.96 -1.75
C GLY A 111 -21.14 -8.47 -1.38
N LYS A 112 -20.30 -8.09 -0.41
CA LYS A 112 -20.10 -6.67 -0.03
C LYS A 112 -18.64 -6.27 -0.08
N ASP A 113 -17.78 -7.11 0.47
CA ASP A 113 -16.33 -6.91 0.48
C ASP A 113 -15.72 -7.24 -0.88
N PRO A 114 -15.20 -6.24 -1.62
CA PRO A 114 -14.55 -6.50 -2.90
C PRO A 114 -13.21 -7.24 -2.77
N ASP A 115 -12.63 -7.34 -1.57
CA ASP A 115 -11.31 -7.98 -1.37
C ASP A 115 -11.38 -9.50 -1.32
N ILE A 116 -12.58 -10.08 -1.12
CA ILE A 116 -12.80 -11.54 -1.12
C ILE A 116 -13.52 -12.04 -2.37
N GLU A 117 -13.81 -11.15 -3.33
CA GLU A 117 -14.33 -11.54 -4.64
C GLU A 117 -13.27 -12.39 -5.37
N ARG A 118 -13.72 -13.40 -6.12
CA ARG A 118 -12.83 -14.33 -6.83
C ARG A 118 -12.06 -13.59 -7.93
N ASP A 119 -10.73 -13.71 -7.87
CA ASP A 119 -9.81 -13.31 -8.94
C ASP A 119 -8.71 -14.39 -9.08
N THR A 120 -7.44 -14.02 -8.91
CA THR A 120 -6.31 -14.95 -8.93
C THR A 120 -6.31 -15.87 -7.71
N ILE A 121 -6.78 -15.36 -6.56
CA ILE A 121 -6.89 -16.09 -5.29
C ILE A 121 -8.38 -16.35 -5.02
N SER A 122 -8.69 -17.57 -4.57
CA SER A 122 -10.04 -17.95 -4.11
C SER A 122 -10.07 -17.91 -2.58
N PHE A 123 -10.97 -17.10 -2.01
CA PHE A 123 -11.19 -17.02 -0.56
C PHE A 123 -12.33 -17.93 -0.08
N LEU A 124 -13.18 -18.41 -1.00
CA LEU A 124 -14.32 -19.26 -0.70
C LEU A 124 -14.11 -20.66 -1.31
N GLU A 125 -14.50 -21.71 -0.58
CA GLU A 125 -14.38 -23.10 -1.04
C GLU A 125 -15.06 -23.33 -2.39
N GLN A 126 -16.25 -22.74 -2.58
CA GLN A 126 -17.02 -22.81 -3.83
C GLN A 126 -16.29 -22.18 -5.03
N ASP A 127 -15.45 -21.17 -4.80
CA ASP A 127 -14.64 -20.53 -5.85
C ASP A 127 -13.37 -21.34 -6.13
N ALA A 128 -12.78 -21.94 -5.09
CA ALA A 128 -11.64 -22.85 -5.20
C ALA A 128 -12.02 -24.14 -5.96
N ALA A 129 -13.21 -24.70 -5.72
CA ALA A 129 -13.70 -25.90 -6.39
C ALA A 129 -13.88 -25.72 -7.91
N GLN A 130 -14.01 -24.47 -8.37
CA GLN A 130 -14.11 -24.12 -9.79
C GLN A 130 -12.74 -23.85 -10.44
N GLN A 131 -11.64 -23.81 -9.67
CA GLN A 131 -10.29 -23.64 -10.23
C GLN A 131 -9.81 -24.96 -10.84
N SER A 132 -9.25 -24.90 -12.04
CA SER A 132 -8.70 -26.07 -12.74
C SER A 132 -7.42 -25.72 -13.51
N GLY A 133 -6.76 -26.72 -14.09
CA GLY A 133 -5.51 -26.53 -14.82
C GLY A 133 -4.37 -26.01 -13.94
N PHE A 134 -3.50 -25.18 -14.50
CA PHE A 134 -2.32 -24.63 -13.81
C PHE A 134 -2.70 -23.82 -12.56
N MET A 135 -3.73 -22.97 -12.64
CA MET A 135 -4.20 -22.20 -11.49
C MET A 135 -4.74 -23.11 -10.39
N GLY A 136 -5.53 -24.13 -10.74
CA GLY A 136 -5.99 -25.13 -9.77
C GLY A 136 -4.85 -25.94 -9.13
N ALA A 137 -3.73 -26.12 -9.81
CA ALA A 137 -2.54 -26.75 -9.21
C ALA A 137 -1.78 -25.78 -8.28
N LEU A 138 -1.78 -24.48 -8.57
CA LEU A 138 -1.11 -23.45 -7.77
C LEU A 138 -1.90 -23.07 -6.51
N THR A 139 -3.23 -23.18 -6.55
CA THR A 139 -4.14 -22.75 -5.47
C THR A 139 -4.75 -23.90 -4.67
N ARG A 140 -4.27 -25.15 -4.87
CA ARG A 140 -4.69 -26.32 -4.09
C ARG A 140 -3.98 -26.41 -2.74
#